data_AF-A0A8T1NVM3-F1
#
_entry.id   AF-A0A8T1NVM3-F1
#
_cell.length_a   1.000
_cell.length_b   1.000
_cell.length_c   1.000
_cell.angle_alpha   90.00
_cell.angle_beta   90.00
_cell.angle_gamma   90.00
#
_symmetry.space_group_name_H-M   'P 1'
#
loop_
_entity.id
_entity.type
_entity.pdbx_description
1 polymer ?
#
loop_
_entity_poly.entity_id
_entity_poly.type
_entity_poly.pdbx_seq_one_letter_code
_entity_poly.pdbx_strand_id
1 'polypeptide(L)'
;MIMDRQSVKKPLLSRVADDVKKTHFYVSLAKWILKFIIWVIFIAWVALIFLFPAQFVNQLFEKYIQTTRGTVFGITGSIFMLFSGPILVIAFLAIVYLLITAKEELPEKKASKNPSFRLWTFPVLVDGPFGVVSATEFIGILLFVVYVIWAVYAYTVQILSSVSQFPFTFEQKSISAGGIFLFILDRFLRFCQSRKTVDIISAKCLPCGTVELVLSKPASLRYNALSFIFLQVRELSWLQWHPFSVSSSPLDGKYHLSILIKVLGEWTAKLKGNILNSSDAELQKEEDEDDLLPQTLMTASVEGPYGHEVPYHLMYENLILVAGGIGISPFLAVLSDILHSLREGKRCLLQNILIVWAVKRSNELSLVSTIDMESICPMFSNRLNLEISIYVTRESEPPLEEGNDNKAMNAPFCSASDRCSMSVLVGTGNSIWSGLYVISSTIGLVILMGLVDIFYINPFSISSWWYKGLLFIICMLASVFVVGGLVVGLWHLWERKNASREEGEDDRVKVGKMQHNSNVAHKDSGQNTLPSSAQTYYGSRPDFKEIFGNISEKWGRVDVGVIVCGPPTLQSSVAKEIRSQSLRRQRHDPIFHFNSHSFDL
;
A
#
# COMPACT_ATOMS: atom_id res chain seq x y z
N MET A 1 73.69 -11.23 4.83
CA MET A 1 73.07 -12.56 5.01
C MET A 1 71.68 -12.32 5.57
N ILE A 2 70.68 -12.85 4.87
CA ILE A 2 69.25 -12.53 4.97
C ILE A 2 68.62 -13.40 6.07
N MET A 3 67.72 -12.82 6.89
CA MET A 3 66.56 -13.48 7.53
C MET A 3 65.65 -12.34 8.07
N ASP A 4 64.72 -11.89 7.25
CA ASP A 4 63.30 -12.29 7.17
C ASP A 4 62.42 -11.64 8.26
N ARG A 5 61.67 -10.61 7.83
CA ARG A 5 60.65 -9.91 8.60
C ARG A 5 59.39 -9.75 7.74
N GLN A 6 58.84 -10.87 7.26
CA GLN A 6 57.45 -10.87 6.80
C GLN A 6 56.50 -10.82 8.00
N SER A 7 56.10 -9.61 8.42
CA SER A 7 54.79 -9.41 9.03
C SER A 7 54.14 -8.17 8.41
N VAL A 8 53.59 -8.34 7.21
CA VAL A 8 52.80 -7.33 6.51
C VAL A 8 51.52 -7.08 7.32
N LYS A 9 51.46 -5.95 8.04
CA LYS A 9 50.22 -5.41 8.60
C LYS A 9 49.31 -5.03 7.41
N LYS A 10 48.26 -5.82 7.16
CA LYS A 10 47.15 -5.40 6.30
C LYS A 10 46.58 -4.06 6.82
N PRO A 11 46.32 -3.07 5.96
CA PRO A 11 45.81 -1.76 6.39
C PRO A 11 44.43 -1.92 7.04
N LEU A 12 44.19 -1.20 8.14
CA LEU A 12 42.95 -1.27 8.96
C LEU A 12 41.66 -1.08 8.13
N LEU A 13 41.72 -0.29 7.04
CA LEU A 13 40.61 -0.11 6.09
C LEU A 13 40.19 -1.40 5.38
N SER A 14 41.11 -2.33 5.11
CA SER A 14 40.75 -3.61 4.49
C SER A 14 40.05 -4.54 5.48
N ARG A 15 40.42 -4.49 6.77
CA ARG A 15 39.76 -5.28 7.82
C ARG A 15 38.34 -4.82 8.09
N VAL A 16 38.11 -3.50 8.14
CA VAL A 16 36.77 -2.93 8.29
C VAL A 16 35.89 -3.28 7.09
N ALA A 17 36.43 -3.20 5.85
CA ALA A 17 35.70 -3.60 4.65
C ALA A 17 35.39 -5.12 4.62
N ASP A 18 36.31 -5.96 5.09
CA ASP A 18 36.11 -7.41 5.18
C ASP A 18 35.09 -7.78 6.27
N ASP A 19 35.07 -7.09 7.41
CA ASP A 19 34.07 -7.30 8.48
C ASP A 19 32.68 -6.80 8.09
N VAL A 20 32.58 -5.69 7.35
CA VAL A 20 31.32 -5.21 6.77
C VAL A 20 30.79 -6.20 5.71
N LYS A 21 31.67 -6.76 4.87
CA LYS A 21 31.27 -7.81 3.91
C LYS A 21 30.84 -9.10 4.60
N LYS A 22 31.53 -9.52 5.67
CA LYS A 22 31.16 -10.72 6.44
C LYS A 22 29.81 -10.55 7.12
N THR A 23 29.59 -9.43 7.80
CA THR A 23 28.30 -9.12 8.45
C THR A 23 27.16 -9.10 7.44
N HIS A 24 27.33 -8.45 6.27
CA HIS A 24 26.36 -8.50 5.18
C HIS A 24 26.11 -9.92 4.65
N PHE A 25 27.16 -10.76 4.54
CA PHE A 25 27.01 -12.16 4.14
C PHE A 25 26.20 -12.99 5.15
N TYR A 26 26.48 -12.87 6.45
CA TYR A 26 25.72 -13.58 7.48
C TYR A 26 24.26 -13.13 7.55
N VAL A 27 23.99 -11.84 7.38
CA VAL A 27 22.62 -11.30 7.33
C VAL A 27 21.88 -11.82 6.09
N SER A 28 22.53 -11.83 4.93
CA SER A 28 21.97 -12.37 3.69
C SER A 28 21.68 -13.88 3.80
N LEU A 29 22.60 -14.64 4.41
CA LEU A 29 22.43 -16.07 4.67
C LEU A 29 21.28 -16.32 5.66
N ALA A 30 21.18 -15.55 6.74
CA ALA A 30 20.08 -15.65 7.70
C ALA A 30 18.71 -15.38 7.05
N LYS A 31 18.61 -14.34 6.20
CA LYS A 31 17.40 -14.06 5.41
C LYS A 31 17.02 -15.24 4.50
N TRP A 32 18.01 -15.82 3.83
CA TRP A 32 17.78 -16.97 2.94
C TRP A 32 17.32 -18.21 3.71
N ILE A 33 17.96 -18.52 4.85
CA ILE A 33 17.56 -19.63 5.74
C ILE A 33 16.15 -19.40 6.26
N LEU A 34 15.83 -18.20 6.73
CA LEU A 34 14.51 -17.88 7.27
C LEU A 34 13.41 -18.00 6.21
N LYS A 35 13.68 -17.50 5.00
CA LYS A 35 12.77 -17.67 3.86
C LYS A 35 12.58 -19.14 3.50
N PHE A 36 13.65 -19.93 3.51
CA PHE A 36 13.59 -21.37 3.27
C PHE A 36 12.73 -22.08 4.32
N ILE A 37 12.95 -21.81 5.62
CA ILE A 37 12.15 -22.39 6.71
C ILE A 37 10.67 -22.03 6.57
N ILE A 38 10.36 -20.76 6.29
CA ILE A 38 8.97 -20.31 6.07
C ILE A 38 8.33 -21.11 4.93
N TRP A 39 9.02 -21.27 3.80
CA TRP A 39 8.53 -22.06 2.67
C TRP A 39 8.34 -23.54 3.01
N VAL A 40 9.25 -24.15 3.76
CA VAL A 40 9.13 -25.55 4.19
C VAL A 40 7.90 -25.74 5.08
N ILE A 41 7.70 -24.86 6.06
CA ILE A 41 6.52 -24.91 6.95
C ILE A 41 5.24 -24.69 6.15
N PHE A 42 5.23 -23.72 5.23
CA PHE A 42 4.09 -23.44 4.38
C PHE A 42 3.73 -24.62 3.48
N ILE A 43 4.72 -25.20 2.79
CA ILE A 43 4.50 -26.37 1.92
C ILE A 43 4.03 -27.57 2.74
N ALA A 44 4.62 -27.81 3.91
CA ALA A 44 4.20 -28.90 4.79
C ALA A 44 2.77 -28.71 5.32
N TRP A 45 2.40 -27.48 5.67
CA TRP A 45 1.05 -27.12 6.12
C TRP A 45 0.01 -27.27 5.00
N VAL A 46 0.32 -26.77 3.80
CA VAL A 46 -0.50 -26.97 2.61
C VAL A 46 -0.64 -28.46 2.32
N ALA A 47 0.47 -29.21 2.30
CA ALA A 47 0.44 -30.66 2.09
C ALA A 47 -0.39 -31.39 3.15
N LEU A 48 -0.34 -30.97 4.41
CA LEU A 48 -1.17 -31.53 5.48
C LEU A 48 -2.66 -31.32 5.21
N ILE A 49 -3.08 -30.13 4.76
CA ILE A 49 -4.47 -29.86 4.36
C ILE A 49 -4.86 -30.71 3.14
N PHE A 50 -3.98 -30.76 2.14
CA PHE A 50 -4.17 -31.53 0.91
C PHE A 50 -4.11 -33.04 1.10
N LEU A 51 -3.61 -33.54 2.23
CA LEU A 51 -3.56 -34.97 2.50
C LEU A 51 -4.46 -35.35 3.68
N PHE A 52 -5.20 -34.39 4.27
CA PHE A 52 -6.03 -34.62 5.45
C PHE A 52 -7.05 -35.76 5.25
N PRO A 53 -7.80 -35.82 4.12
CA PRO A 53 -8.63 -36.98 3.76
C PRO A 53 -7.90 -38.34 3.61
N ALA A 54 -6.58 -38.35 3.40
CA ALA A 54 -5.84 -39.59 3.18
C ALA A 54 -5.78 -40.42 4.48
N GLN A 55 -5.96 -41.74 4.36
CA GLN A 55 -6.04 -42.65 5.51
C GLN A 55 -4.85 -42.53 6.48
N PHE A 56 -3.64 -42.38 5.96
CA PHE A 56 -2.43 -42.21 6.78
C PHE A 56 -2.44 -40.90 7.58
N VAL A 57 -2.87 -39.77 7.00
CA VAL A 57 -2.92 -38.49 7.71
C VAL A 57 -4.06 -38.48 8.72
N ASN A 58 -5.19 -39.09 8.40
CA ASN A 58 -6.29 -39.23 9.34
C ASN A 58 -5.88 -40.07 10.57
N GLN A 59 -5.11 -41.16 10.38
CA GLN A 59 -4.54 -41.93 11.49
C GLN A 59 -3.57 -41.12 12.35
N LEU A 60 -2.72 -40.29 11.73
CA LEU A 60 -1.83 -39.38 12.46
C LEU A 60 -2.63 -38.32 13.24
N PHE A 61 -3.69 -37.79 12.65
CA PHE A 61 -4.58 -36.81 13.26
C PHE A 61 -5.28 -37.38 14.50
N GLU A 62 -5.85 -38.57 14.39
CA GLU A 62 -6.47 -39.28 15.52
C GLU A 62 -5.47 -39.54 16.65
N LYS A 63 -4.26 -40.01 16.31
CA LYS A 63 -3.18 -40.22 17.29
C LYS A 63 -2.78 -38.91 17.98
N TYR A 64 -2.73 -37.81 17.23
CA TYR A 64 -2.42 -36.48 17.77
C TYR A 64 -3.51 -36.04 18.75
N ILE A 65 -4.80 -36.05 18.34
CA ILE A 65 -5.93 -35.70 19.20
C ILE A 65 -5.98 -36.55 20.46
N GLN A 66 -5.77 -37.87 20.35
CA GLN A 66 -5.79 -38.77 21.51
C GLN A 66 -4.69 -38.43 22.52
N THR A 67 -3.51 -38.04 22.04
CA THR A 67 -2.38 -37.65 22.90
C THR A 67 -2.62 -36.28 23.56
N THR A 68 -3.27 -35.36 22.86
CA THR A 68 -3.51 -34.00 23.36
C THR A 68 -4.84 -33.84 24.10
N ARG A 69 -5.70 -34.87 24.11
CA ARG A 69 -7.03 -34.85 24.73
C ARG A 69 -7.02 -34.49 26.22
N GLY A 70 -5.95 -34.84 26.95
CA GLY A 70 -5.79 -34.53 28.38
C GLY A 70 -5.10 -33.19 28.68
N THR A 71 -4.76 -32.40 27.66
CA THR A 71 -4.14 -31.08 27.84
C THR A 71 -5.19 -30.00 28.06
N VAL A 72 -4.76 -28.85 28.61
CA VAL A 72 -5.61 -27.68 28.95
C VAL A 72 -6.46 -27.17 27.77
N PHE A 73 -6.09 -27.51 26.53
CA PHE A 73 -6.73 -27.02 25.32
C PHE A 73 -7.81 -27.95 24.76
N GLY A 74 -7.95 -29.17 25.29
CA GLY A 74 -8.89 -30.17 24.83
C GLY A 74 -8.78 -30.48 23.34
N ILE A 75 -9.84 -31.07 22.78
CA ILE A 75 -9.91 -31.44 21.36
C ILE A 75 -9.90 -30.18 20.47
N THR A 76 -10.70 -29.17 20.83
CA THR A 76 -10.83 -27.92 20.06
C THR A 76 -9.50 -27.18 19.91
N GLY A 77 -8.74 -27.01 20.99
CA GLY A 77 -7.47 -26.30 20.90
C GLY A 77 -6.36 -27.13 20.25
N SER A 78 -6.48 -28.46 20.25
CA SER A 78 -5.60 -29.35 19.46
C SER A 78 -5.78 -29.13 17.96
N ILE A 79 -7.04 -29.04 17.50
CA ILE A 79 -7.39 -28.73 16.11
C ILE A 79 -6.89 -27.34 15.73
N PHE A 80 -7.11 -26.35 16.60
CA PHE A 80 -6.61 -24.99 16.41
C PHE A 80 -5.08 -24.96 16.26
N MET A 81 -4.33 -25.67 17.12
CA MET A 81 -2.87 -25.75 17.03
C MET A 81 -2.41 -26.41 15.73
N LEU A 82 -3.11 -27.43 15.23
CA LEU A 82 -2.72 -28.12 14.01
C LEU A 82 -2.92 -27.27 12.76
N PHE A 83 -4.08 -26.58 12.64
CA PHE A 83 -4.43 -25.83 11.43
C PHE A 83 -3.99 -24.36 11.49
N SER A 84 -4.07 -23.72 12.64
CA SER A 84 -3.69 -22.30 12.81
C SER A 84 -2.26 -22.13 13.29
N GLY A 85 -1.71 -23.11 14.03
CA GLY A 85 -0.35 -23.04 14.58
C GLY A 85 0.74 -22.80 13.53
N PRO A 86 0.79 -23.56 12.41
CA PRO A 86 1.77 -23.31 11.35
C PRO A 86 1.67 -21.91 10.73
N ILE A 87 0.46 -21.37 10.58
CA ILE A 87 0.24 -19.99 10.11
C ILE A 87 0.81 -18.99 11.13
N LEU A 88 0.57 -19.21 12.42
CA LEU A 88 1.12 -18.36 13.49
C LEU A 88 2.66 -18.41 13.54
N VAL A 89 3.25 -19.58 13.34
CA VAL A 89 4.71 -19.75 13.25
C VAL A 89 5.26 -19.03 12.01
N ILE A 90 4.60 -19.13 10.86
CA ILE A 90 4.95 -18.38 9.65
C ILE A 90 4.87 -16.88 9.92
N ALA A 91 3.80 -16.39 10.55
CA ALA A 91 3.65 -14.99 10.91
C ALA A 91 4.79 -14.52 11.83
N PHE A 92 5.16 -15.32 12.83
CA PHE A 92 6.27 -15.02 13.73
C PHE A 92 7.61 -14.95 12.98
N LEU A 93 7.92 -15.96 12.16
CA LEU A 93 9.15 -15.99 11.36
C LEU A 93 9.18 -14.85 10.32
N ALA A 94 8.04 -14.47 9.75
CA ALA A 94 7.93 -13.34 8.85
C ALA A 94 8.22 -12.01 9.54
N ILE A 95 7.78 -11.82 10.79
CA ILE A 95 8.14 -10.64 11.59
C ILE A 95 9.65 -10.59 11.83
N VAL A 96 10.29 -11.71 12.18
CA VAL A 96 11.76 -11.79 12.32
C VAL A 96 12.45 -11.46 10.99
N TYR A 97 11.91 -11.91 9.86
CA TYR A 97 12.44 -11.61 8.54
C TYR A 97 12.36 -10.10 8.22
N LEU A 98 11.22 -9.48 8.51
CA LEU A 98 11.02 -8.04 8.31
C LEU A 98 11.92 -7.22 9.23
N LEU A 99 12.12 -7.64 10.47
CA LEU A 99 13.05 -7.02 11.42
C LEU A 99 14.50 -6.99 10.91
N ILE A 100 14.98 -8.12 10.38
CA ILE A 100 16.32 -8.21 9.80
C ILE A 100 16.41 -7.37 8.51
N THR A 101 15.30 -7.25 7.79
CA THR A 101 15.23 -6.48 6.54
C THR A 101 15.18 -4.97 6.77
N ALA A 102 14.41 -4.50 7.75
CA ALA A 102 14.29 -3.09 8.11
C ALA A 102 15.61 -2.45 8.57
N LYS A 103 16.58 -3.28 9.01
CA LYS A 103 17.92 -2.83 9.44
C LYS A 103 18.89 -2.60 8.28
N GLU A 104 18.58 -3.07 7.08
CA GLU A 104 19.30 -2.70 5.86
C GLU A 104 18.57 -1.53 5.21
N GLU A 105 19.20 -0.36 5.16
CA GLU A 105 18.83 0.64 4.16
C GLU A 105 18.87 -0.04 2.78
N LEU A 106 17.80 0.15 2.01
CA LEU A 106 17.53 -0.45 0.69
C LEU A 106 18.84 -0.77 -0.05
N PRO A 107 19.22 -2.06 -0.21
CA PRO A 107 20.37 -2.38 -1.01
C PRO A 107 20.08 -1.89 -2.43
N GLU A 108 20.93 -0.98 -2.91
CA GLU A 108 20.98 -0.53 -4.29
C GLU A 108 21.01 -1.76 -5.20
N LYS A 109 19.85 -2.20 -5.68
CA LYS A 109 19.78 -3.22 -6.73
C LYS A 109 20.38 -2.55 -7.96
N LYS A 110 21.65 -2.83 -8.22
CA LYS A 110 22.25 -2.57 -9.52
C LYS A 110 21.35 -3.21 -10.56
N ALA A 111 20.89 -2.42 -11.53
CA ALA A 111 20.13 -2.91 -12.66
C ALA A 111 20.85 -4.14 -13.23
N SER A 112 20.11 -5.24 -13.36
CA SER A 112 20.64 -6.44 -14.00
C SER A 112 21.06 -6.05 -15.41
N LYS A 113 22.32 -6.33 -15.80
CA LYS A 113 22.82 -6.04 -17.16
C LYS A 113 22.04 -6.77 -18.26
N ASN A 114 21.25 -7.77 -17.90
CA ASN A 114 20.42 -8.53 -18.83
C ASN A 114 18.95 -8.40 -18.46
N PRO A 115 18.07 -8.10 -19.42
CA PRO A 115 16.64 -8.02 -19.18
C PRO A 115 16.11 -9.40 -18.78
N SER A 116 15.32 -9.45 -17.71
CA SER A 116 14.89 -10.71 -17.08
C SER A 116 13.37 -10.83 -17.07
N PHE A 117 12.87 -11.93 -17.63
CA PHE A 117 11.43 -12.17 -17.65
C PHE A 117 10.92 -12.50 -16.24
N ARG A 118 9.90 -11.76 -15.78
CA ARG A 118 9.27 -11.96 -14.47
C ARG A 118 7.83 -12.44 -14.67
N LEU A 119 7.50 -13.59 -14.07
CA LEU A 119 6.18 -14.20 -14.20
C LEU A 119 5.06 -13.37 -13.56
N TRP A 120 5.34 -12.62 -12.49
CA TRP A 120 4.32 -11.79 -11.84
C TRP A 120 3.90 -10.58 -12.69
N THR A 121 4.77 -10.09 -13.58
CA THR A 121 4.48 -8.92 -14.43
C THR A 121 4.00 -9.31 -15.82
N PHE A 122 3.89 -10.61 -16.11
CA PHE A 122 3.48 -11.09 -17.43
C PHE A 122 1.98 -11.38 -17.47
N PRO A 123 1.18 -10.61 -18.23
CA PRO A 123 -0.26 -10.82 -18.33
C PRO A 123 -0.55 -12.04 -19.22
N VAL A 124 -1.13 -13.10 -18.62
CA VAL A 124 -1.47 -14.35 -19.33
C VAL A 124 -2.92 -14.38 -19.74
N LEU A 125 -3.84 -13.98 -18.86
CA LEU A 125 -5.25 -13.84 -19.18
C LEU A 125 -5.57 -12.34 -19.28
N VAL A 126 -6.18 -11.95 -20.39
CA VAL A 126 -6.67 -10.60 -20.62
C VAL A 126 -8.15 -10.76 -20.99
N ASP A 127 -9.01 -9.93 -20.40
CA ASP A 127 -10.48 -9.98 -20.59
C ASP A 127 -11.19 -11.20 -19.99
N GLY A 128 -10.67 -11.74 -18.90
CA GLY A 128 -11.36 -12.76 -18.10
C GLY A 128 -12.38 -12.17 -17.12
N PRO A 129 -13.24 -12.99 -16.48
CA PRO A 129 -14.13 -12.54 -15.41
C PRO A 129 -13.37 -11.95 -14.21
N PHE A 130 -12.07 -12.25 -14.10
CA PHE A 130 -11.15 -11.74 -13.08
C PHE A 130 -10.28 -10.56 -13.57
N GLY A 131 -10.59 -9.97 -14.74
CA GLY A 131 -9.78 -8.89 -15.32
C GLY A 131 -8.48 -9.41 -15.95
N VAL A 132 -7.38 -8.67 -15.73
CA VAL A 132 -6.03 -9.04 -16.20
C VAL A 132 -5.34 -9.90 -15.16
N VAL A 133 -5.01 -11.14 -15.52
CA VAL A 133 -4.37 -12.10 -14.61
C VAL A 133 -2.94 -12.37 -15.05
N SER A 134 -1.99 -12.20 -14.13
CA SER A 134 -0.58 -12.51 -14.32
C SER A 134 -0.32 -14.02 -14.40
N ALA A 135 0.84 -14.43 -14.92
CA ALA A 135 1.20 -15.85 -14.99
C ALA A 135 1.22 -16.53 -13.61
N THR A 136 1.65 -15.79 -12.58
CA THR A 136 1.74 -16.32 -11.21
C THR A 136 0.35 -16.54 -10.61
N GLU A 137 -0.55 -15.57 -10.79
CA GLU A 137 -1.95 -15.69 -10.36
C GLU A 137 -2.66 -16.80 -11.11
N PHE A 138 -2.41 -16.95 -12.41
CA PHE A 138 -3.00 -18.03 -13.21
C PHE A 138 -2.59 -19.41 -12.71
N ILE A 139 -1.31 -19.60 -12.36
CA ILE A 139 -0.83 -20.84 -11.73
C ILE A 139 -1.54 -21.06 -10.39
N GLY A 140 -1.70 -20.00 -9.57
CA GLY A 140 -2.42 -20.06 -8.31
C GLY A 140 -3.89 -20.49 -8.46
N ILE A 141 -4.60 -19.90 -9.43
CA ILE A 141 -6.00 -20.24 -9.75
C ILE A 141 -6.09 -21.70 -10.20
N LEU A 142 -5.19 -22.15 -11.08
CA LEU A 142 -5.18 -23.53 -11.55
C LEU A 142 -4.97 -24.52 -10.39
N LEU A 143 -4.00 -24.24 -9.51
CA LEU A 143 -3.75 -25.05 -8.31
C LEU A 143 -4.97 -25.07 -7.38
N PHE A 144 -5.66 -23.94 -7.22
CA PHE A 144 -6.87 -23.85 -6.41
C PHE A 144 -8.04 -24.65 -7.02
N VAL A 145 -8.24 -24.61 -8.33
CA VAL A 145 -9.28 -25.41 -9.01
C VAL A 145 -8.99 -26.90 -8.85
N VAL A 146 -7.74 -27.32 -9.06
CA VAL A 146 -7.32 -28.71 -8.83
C VAL A 146 -7.57 -29.12 -7.39
N TYR A 147 -7.29 -28.25 -6.42
CA TYR A 147 -7.60 -28.49 -5.01
C TYR A 147 -9.10 -28.68 -4.76
N VAL A 148 -9.96 -27.81 -5.28
CA VAL A 148 -11.40 -27.91 -5.09
C VAL A 148 -11.93 -29.23 -5.65
N ILE A 149 -11.50 -29.62 -6.86
CA ILE A 149 -11.89 -30.89 -7.47
C ILE A 149 -11.42 -32.07 -6.62
N TRP A 150 -10.15 -32.06 -6.20
CA TRP A 150 -9.57 -33.12 -5.38
C TRP A 150 -10.28 -33.21 -4.02
N ALA A 151 -10.56 -32.08 -3.36
CA ALA A 151 -11.24 -32.02 -2.08
C ALA A 151 -12.67 -32.57 -2.20
N VAL A 152 -13.44 -32.13 -3.20
CA VAL A 152 -14.79 -32.66 -3.45
C VAL A 152 -14.74 -34.17 -3.68
N TYR A 153 -13.81 -34.69 -4.50
CA TYR A 153 -13.63 -36.12 -4.69
C TYR A 153 -13.28 -36.86 -3.38
N ALA A 154 -12.28 -36.38 -2.64
CA ALA A 154 -11.81 -37.05 -1.43
C ALA A 154 -12.87 -37.05 -0.33
N TYR A 155 -13.55 -35.91 -0.11
CA TYR A 155 -14.64 -35.81 0.86
C TYR A 155 -15.87 -36.61 0.45
N THR A 156 -16.24 -36.65 -0.84
CA THR A 156 -17.36 -37.48 -1.31
C THR A 156 -17.08 -38.96 -1.14
N VAL A 157 -15.86 -39.43 -1.46
CA VAL A 157 -15.44 -40.83 -1.22
C VAL A 157 -15.48 -41.16 0.27
N GLN A 158 -14.97 -40.27 1.13
CA GLN A 158 -14.97 -40.45 2.58
C GLN A 158 -16.39 -40.45 3.18
N ILE A 159 -17.28 -39.59 2.67
CA ILE A 159 -18.69 -39.56 3.06
C ILE A 159 -19.39 -40.84 2.61
N LEU A 160 -19.17 -41.28 1.36
CA LEU A 160 -19.78 -42.48 0.80
C LEU A 160 -19.29 -43.76 1.51
N SER A 161 -18.04 -43.80 1.95
CA SER A 161 -17.48 -44.92 2.74
C SER A 161 -17.97 -44.96 4.19
N SER A 162 -18.55 -43.87 4.72
CA SER A 162 -18.91 -43.72 6.14
C SER A 162 -20.43 -43.64 6.39
N VAL A 163 -21.26 -43.96 5.38
CA VAL A 163 -22.73 -43.78 5.40
C VAL A 163 -23.46 -44.55 6.52
N SER A 164 -22.85 -45.51 7.22
CA SER A 164 -23.55 -46.26 8.29
C SER A 164 -23.34 -45.73 9.71
N GLN A 165 -22.41 -44.82 9.97
CA GLN A 165 -22.21 -44.27 11.33
C GLN A 165 -21.57 -42.89 11.23
N PHE A 166 -22.31 -41.79 11.45
CA PHE A 166 -21.77 -40.61 12.14
C PHE A 166 -22.87 -39.55 12.38
N PRO A 167 -23.07 -39.07 13.62
CA PRO A 167 -23.61 -37.74 13.86
C PRO A 167 -22.54 -36.71 13.49
N PHE A 168 -22.93 -35.68 12.73
CA PHE A 168 -22.09 -34.52 12.40
C PHE A 168 -21.42 -33.94 13.67
N THR A 169 -20.15 -34.25 13.90
CA THR A 169 -19.40 -33.78 15.07
C THR A 169 -18.72 -32.44 14.75
N PHE A 170 -18.99 -31.48 15.63
CA PHE A 170 -18.19 -30.33 16.14
C PHE A 170 -16.82 -29.97 15.53
N GLU A 171 -16.03 -30.93 15.03
CA GLU A 171 -14.65 -30.84 14.55
C GLU A 171 -14.44 -29.80 13.43
N GLN A 172 -15.41 -29.64 12.52
CA GLN A 172 -15.28 -28.71 11.39
C GLN A 172 -15.49 -27.23 11.75
N LYS A 173 -15.99 -26.91 12.95
CA LYS A 173 -16.37 -25.54 13.33
C LYS A 173 -15.24 -24.71 13.95
N SER A 174 -14.10 -25.34 14.26
CA SER A 174 -12.90 -24.63 14.77
C SER A 174 -12.06 -23.98 13.66
N ILE A 175 -12.30 -24.31 12.39
CA ILE A 175 -11.52 -23.75 11.27
C ILE A 175 -11.91 -22.29 10.98
N SER A 176 -13.19 -21.93 11.15
CA SER A 176 -13.67 -20.55 10.98
C SER A 176 -13.26 -19.61 12.11
N ALA A 177 -12.96 -20.14 13.30
CA ALA A 177 -12.52 -19.36 14.46
C ALA A 177 -11.24 -18.55 14.19
N GLY A 178 -10.28 -19.13 13.47
CA GLY A 178 -9.05 -18.42 13.10
C GLY A 178 -9.32 -17.21 12.20
N GLY A 179 -10.20 -17.38 11.21
CA GLY A 179 -10.62 -16.28 10.33
C GLY A 179 -11.36 -15.17 11.08
N ILE A 180 -12.27 -15.54 11.99
CA ILE A 180 -12.98 -14.58 12.85
C ILE A 180 -11.98 -13.82 13.74
N PHE A 181 -11.01 -14.50 14.33
CA PHE A 181 -10.00 -13.88 15.18
C PHE A 181 -9.13 -12.87 14.41
N LEU A 182 -8.64 -13.27 13.23
CA LEU A 182 -7.87 -12.37 12.36
C LEU A 182 -8.70 -11.16 11.90
N PHE A 183 -9.99 -11.36 11.62
CA PHE A 183 -10.90 -10.25 11.30
C PHE A 183 -11.09 -9.29 12.49
N ILE A 184 -11.23 -9.81 13.71
CA ILE A 184 -11.33 -8.98 14.93
C ILE A 184 -10.04 -8.18 15.14
N LEU A 185 -8.86 -8.80 14.94
CA LEU A 185 -7.56 -8.13 15.03
C LEU A 185 -7.46 -6.97 14.03
N ASP A 186 -7.72 -7.24 12.74
CA ASP A 186 -7.70 -6.21 11.69
C ASP A 186 -8.70 -5.09 12.00
N ARG A 187 -9.94 -5.44 12.36
CA ARG A 187 -11.00 -4.47 12.63
C ARG A 187 -10.67 -3.58 13.83
N PHE A 188 -10.08 -4.13 14.89
CA PHE A 188 -9.69 -3.36 16.06
C PHE A 188 -8.54 -2.38 15.76
N LEU A 189 -7.52 -2.82 15.01
CA LEU A 189 -6.42 -1.94 14.58
C LEU A 189 -6.94 -0.77 13.73
N ARG A 190 -7.77 -1.06 12.72
CA ARG A 190 -8.39 -0.04 11.87
C ARG A 190 -9.24 0.93 12.69
N PHE A 191 -10.00 0.42 13.65
CA PHE A 191 -10.80 1.26 14.55
C PHE A 191 -9.94 2.18 15.43
N CYS A 192 -8.80 1.71 15.92
CA CYS A 192 -7.85 2.57 16.64
C CYS A 192 -7.25 3.64 15.72
N GLN A 193 -6.99 3.30 14.45
CA GLN A 193 -6.47 4.24 13.46
C GLN A 193 -7.50 5.32 13.08
N SER A 194 -8.74 4.90 12.81
CA SER A 194 -9.81 5.72 12.25
C SER A 194 -10.39 6.76 13.22
N ARG A 195 -10.04 6.69 14.50
CA ARG A 195 -10.54 7.61 15.54
C ARG A 195 -9.88 8.99 15.52
N LYS A 196 -8.71 9.14 14.88
CA LYS A 196 -8.04 10.45 14.81
C LYS A 196 -8.68 11.33 13.74
N THR A 197 -9.03 12.54 14.14
CA THR A 197 -9.38 13.61 13.23
C THR A 197 -8.10 14.19 12.60
N VAL A 198 -8.23 14.68 11.39
CA VAL A 198 -7.13 15.26 10.61
C VAL A 198 -7.57 16.63 10.15
N ASP A 199 -6.69 17.61 10.33
CA ASP A 199 -6.92 18.98 9.91
C ASP A 199 -6.78 19.10 8.38
N ILE A 200 -7.76 19.76 7.75
CA ILE A 200 -7.70 20.16 6.35
C ILE A 200 -6.97 21.50 6.28
N ILE A 201 -5.77 21.51 5.68
CA ILE A 201 -4.93 22.69 5.51
C ILE A 201 -5.45 23.57 4.39
N SER A 202 -5.93 22.96 3.31
CA SER A 202 -6.46 23.69 2.16
C SER A 202 -7.43 22.83 1.37
N ALA A 203 -8.51 23.46 0.88
CA ALA A 203 -9.45 22.86 -0.05
C ALA A 203 -9.62 23.80 -1.25
N LYS A 204 -9.29 23.31 -2.44
CA LYS A 204 -9.30 24.10 -3.67
C LYS A 204 -10.13 23.43 -4.74
N CYS A 205 -11.01 24.19 -5.39
CA CYS A 205 -11.74 23.72 -6.56
C CYS A 205 -10.96 24.08 -7.83
N LEU A 206 -10.50 23.07 -8.56
CA LEU A 206 -9.82 23.25 -9.86
C LEU A 206 -10.84 23.58 -10.95
N PRO A 207 -10.45 24.28 -12.04
CA PRO A 207 -11.35 24.68 -13.13
C PRO A 207 -12.04 23.49 -13.81
N CYS A 208 -11.42 22.31 -13.81
CA CYS A 208 -12.01 21.07 -14.30
C CYS A 208 -13.15 20.50 -13.42
N GLY A 209 -13.40 21.11 -12.26
CA GLY A 209 -14.36 20.65 -11.27
C GLY A 209 -13.84 19.58 -10.32
N THR A 210 -12.55 19.25 -10.38
CA THR A 210 -11.87 18.38 -9.40
C THR A 210 -11.54 19.18 -8.14
N VAL A 211 -11.71 18.56 -6.97
CA VAL A 211 -11.34 19.13 -5.68
C VAL A 211 -9.94 18.68 -5.30
N GLU A 212 -9.04 19.61 -5.05
CA GLU A 212 -7.75 19.36 -4.39
C GLU A 212 -7.93 19.55 -2.88
N LEU A 213 -7.55 18.54 -2.10
CA LEU A 213 -7.61 18.58 -0.64
C LEU A 213 -6.21 18.33 -0.07
N VAL A 214 -5.74 19.27 0.76
CA VAL A 214 -4.46 19.19 1.45
C VAL A 214 -4.72 18.91 2.93
N LEU A 215 -4.22 17.78 3.41
CA LEU A 215 -4.42 17.24 4.75
C LEU A 215 -3.13 17.36 5.57
N SER A 216 -3.27 17.58 6.87
CA SER A 216 -2.10 17.60 7.77
C SER A 216 -1.55 16.20 8.02
N LYS A 217 -0.23 16.03 7.98
CA LYS A 217 0.45 14.76 8.30
C LYS A 217 1.56 14.98 9.33
N PRO A 218 1.87 13.97 10.16
CA PRO A 218 2.98 14.10 11.10
C PRO A 218 4.29 13.82 10.37
N ALA A 219 5.39 14.42 10.84
CA ALA A 219 6.71 14.23 10.23
C ALA A 219 7.17 12.76 10.22
N SER A 220 6.72 11.98 11.22
CA SER A 220 7.03 10.54 11.33
C SER A 220 6.29 9.67 10.29
N LEU A 221 5.24 10.19 9.65
CA LEU A 221 4.47 9.44 8.65
C LEU A 221 5.23 9.35 7.33
N ARG A 222 5.79 8.18 7.08
CA ARG A 222 6.42 7.83 5.80
C ARG A 222 5.40 7.17 4.88
N TYR A 223 5.49 7.47 3.60
CA TYR A 223 4.69 6.84 2.57
C TYR A 223 5.49 6.80 1.27
N ASN A 224 5.01 6.05 0.29
CA ASN A 224 5.62 5.98 -1.03
C ASN A 224 4.69 6.63 -2.06
N ALA A 225 5.25 7.10 -3.18
CA ALA A 225 4.41 7.42 -4.34
C ALA A 225 3.61 6.16 -4.76
N LEU A 226 2.41 6.35 -5.32
CA LEU A 226 1.40 5.30 -5.56
C LEU A 226 0.69 4.77 -4.30
N SER A 227 0.85 5.45 -3.15
CA SER A 227 0.02 5.19 -1.97
C SER A 227 -1.38 5.78 -2.11
N PHE A 228 -2.33 5.25 -1.35
CA PHE A 228 -3.70 5.75 -1.23
C PHE A 228 -4.12 5.82 0.23
N ILE A 229 -5.14 6.62 0.52
CA ILE A 229 -5.72 6.79 1.85
C ILE A 229 -7.23 6.54 1.77
N PHE A 230 -7.85 6.15 2.89
CA PHE A 230 -9.31 6.27 3.01
C PHE A 230 -9.63 7.56 3.75
N LEU A 231 -10.50 8.36 3.14
CA LEU A 231 -10.99 9.59 3.70
C LEU A 231 -12.43 9.41 4.17
N GLN A 232 -12.69 9.89 5.38
CA GLN A 232 -14.01 10.12 5.91
C GLN A 232 -14.15 11.61 6.25
N VAL A 233 -15.25 12.24 5.80
CA VAL A 233 -15.58 13.63 6.12
C VAL A 233 -16.89 13.64 6.89
N ARG A 234 -16.86 14.06 8.16
CA ARG A 234 -17.97 13.89 9.10
C ARG A 234 -19.22 14.64 8.69
N GLU A 235 -19.06 15.79 8.06
CA GLU A 235 -20.13 16.69 7.61
C GLU A 235 -20.89 16.12 6.40
N LEU A 236 -20.27 15.19 5.67
CA LEU A 236 -20.88 14.51 4.53
C LEU A 236 -21.51 13.18 4.94
N SER A 237 -20.78 12.39 5.72
CA SER A 237 -21.14 11.03 6.05
C SER A 237 -20.40 10.53 7.29
N TRP A 238 -21.15 10.01 8.27
CA TRP A 238 -20.59 9.48 9.52
C TRP A 238 -19.92 8.11 9.41
N LEU A 239 -20.23 7.33 8.38
CA LEU A 239 -19.80 5.93 8.26
C LEU A 239 -19.15 5.58 6.93
N GLN A 240 -19.21 6.46 5.92
CA GLN A 240 -18.66 6.17 4.60
C GLN A 240 -17.17 6.55 4.56
N TRP A 241 -16.36 5.59 4.13
CA TRP A 241 -14.93 5.74 3.90
C TRP A 241 -14.68 5.59 2.41
N HIS A 242 -13.98 6.55 1.81
CA HIS A 242 -13.72 6.58 0.38
C HIS A 242 -12.21 6.52 0.09
N PRO A 243 -11.74 5.60 -0.76
CA PRO A 243 -10.33 5.51 -1.11
C PRO A 243 -9.95 6.60 -2.13
N PHE A 244 -8.82 7.28 -1.89
CA PHE A 244 -8.23 8.25 -2.80
C PHE A 244 -6.73 8.07 -2.90
N SER A 245 -6.18 8.14 -4.12
CA SER A 245 -4.74 8.14 -4.33
C SER A 245 -4.12 9.41 -3.76
N VAL A 246 -2.96 9.28 -3.14
CA VAL A 246 -2.12 10.41 -2.78
C VAL A 246 -1.54 11.02 -4.06
N SER A 247 -1.68 12.33 -4.23
CA SER A 247 -1.16 13.09 -5.37
C SER A 247 0.13 13.85 -5.05
N SER A 248 0.49 14.02 -3.78
CA SER A 248 1.76 14.62 -3.34
C SER A 248 2.90 13.60 -3.29
N SER A 249 4.14 14.07 -3.43
CA SER A 249 5.33 13.24 -3.22
C SER A 249 5.63 13.07 -1.72
N PRO A 250 6.18 11.92 -1.28
CA PRO A 250 6.68 11.77 0.09
C PRO A 250 7.82 12.74 0.45
N LEU A 251 8.51 13.31 -0.54
CA LEU A 251 9.53 14.35 -0.38
C LEU A 251 8.93 15.76 -0.43
N ASP A 252 7.68 15.90 -0.87
CA ASP A 252 6.95 17.16 -0.96
C ASP A 252 6.35 17.51 0.42
N GLY A 253 7.14 18.25 1.20
CA GLY A 253 6.73 18.77 2.50
C GLY A 253 6.75 17.75 3.64
N LYS A 254 7.17 18.21 4.82
CA LYS A 254 7.21 17.36 6.03
C LYS A 254 5.82 17.15 6.65
N TYR A 255 4.89 18.09 6.47
CA TYR A 255 3.66 18.18 7.28
C TYR A 255 2.34 18.20 6.51
N HIS A 256 2.35 18.00 5.19
CA HIS A 256 1.13 17.94 4.39
C HIS A 256 1.08 16.71 3.47
N LEU A 257 -0.13 16.32 3.10
CA LEU A 257 -0.46 15.28 2.14
C LEU A 257 -1.58 15.79 1.24
N SER A 258 -1.45 15.68 -0.07
CA SER A 258 -2.47 16.15 -1.01
C SER A 258 -3.17 14.98 -1.70
N ILE A 259 -4.47 15.17 -1.96
CA ILE A 259 -5.30 14.26 -2.78
C ILE A 259 -6.11 15.05 -3.80
N LEU A 260 -6.43 14.39 -4.92
CA LEU A 260 -7.28 14.93 -5.99
C LEU A 260 -8.56 14.11 -6.11
N ILE A 261 -9.71 14.76 -5.92
CA ILE A 261 -11.03 14.15 -5.89
C ILE A 261 -11.86 14.64 -7.08
N LYS A 262 -12.05 13.76 -8.07
CA LYS A 262 -12.94 14.04 -9.20
C LYS A 262 -14.40 13.81 -8.78
N VAL A 263 -15.28 14.76 -9.13
CA VAL A 263 -16.71 14.64 -8.85
C VAL A 263 -17.35 13.63 -9.80
N LEU A 264 -17.76 12.48 -9.25
CA LEU A 264 -18.36 11.36 -9.99
C LEU A 264 -19.68 10.85 -9.40
N GLY A 265 -19.93 11.11 -8.11
CA GLY A 265 -21.15 10.66 -7.41
C GLY A 265 -21.64 11.66 -6.36
N GLU A 266 -22.73 11.31 -5.68
CA GLU A 266 -23.42 12.19 -4.72
C GLU A 266 -22.50 12.67 -3.59
N TRP A 267 -21.69 11.77 -3.01
CA TRP A 267 -20.76 12.14 -1.94
C TRP A 267 -19.74 13.19 -2.40
N THR A 268 -19.12 12.97 -3.57
CA THR A 268 -18.13 13.92 -4.13
C THR A 268 -18.76 15.23 -4.56
N ALA A 269 -20.03 15.22 -4.99
CA ALA A 269 -20.76 16.43 -5.36
C ALA A 269 -21.10 17.27 -4.11
N LYS A 270 -21.52 16.61 -3.01
CA LYS A 270 -21.75 17.28 -1.72
C LYS A 270 -20.45 17.86 -1.16
N LEU A 271 -19.33 17.14 -1.27
CA LEU A 271 -18.01 17.66 -0.88
C LEU A 271 -17.70 18.97 -1.60
N LYS A 272 -17.80 18.98 -2.93
CA LYS A 272 -17.57 20.18 -3.75
C LYS A 272 -18.54 21.31 -3.37
N GLY A 273 -19.83 21.00 -3.19
CA GLY A 273 -20.84 21.98 -2.79
C GLY A 273 -20.54 22.63 -1.45
N ASN A 274 -20.13 21.84 -0.45
CA ASN A 274 -19.75 22.38 0.86
C ASN A 274 -18.53 23.30 0.78
N ILE A 275 -17.52 22.95 -0.01
CA ILE A 275 -16.31 23.78 -0.20
C ILE A 275 -16.66 25.12 -0.87
N LEU A 276 -17.51 25.10 -1.90
CA LEU A 276 -17.95 26.31 -2.59
C LEU A 276 -18.80 27.21 -1.69
N ASN A 277 -19.73 26.64 -0.94
CA ASN A 277 -20.55 27.40 0.01
C ASN A 277 -19.70 28.04 1.12
N SER A 278 -18.65 27.34 1.57
CA SER A 278 -17.69 27.89 2.54
C SER A 278 -16.90 29.07 1.96
N SER A 279 -16.42 29.00 0.72
CA SER A 279 -15.73 30.13 0.09
C SER A 279 -16.63 31.34 -0.14
N ASP A 280 -17.88 31.13 -0.52
CA ASP A 280 -18.84 32.23 -0.76
C ASP A 280 -19.23 32.94 0.54
N ALA A 281 -19.30 32.20 1.65
CA ALA A 281 -19.56 32.75 2.98
C ALA A 281 -18.37 33.53 3.56
N GLU A 282 -17.13 33.21 3.16
CA GLU A 282 -15.93 33.96 3.55
C GLU A 282 -15.80 35.29 2.79
N LEU A 283 -16.13 35.30 1.49
CA LEU A 283 -16.15 36.52 0.66
C LEU A 283 -17.19 37.55 1.12
N GLN A 284 -18.23 37.14 1.86
CA GLN A 284 -19.27 38.02 2.41
C GLN A 284 -18.96 38.52 3.83
N LYS A 285 -17.93 38.00 4.50
CA LYS A 285 -17.59 38.32 5.90
C LYS A 285 -16.43 39.29 6.07
N GLU A 286 -15.85 39.81 4.99
CA GLU A 286 -14.80 40.84 5.07
C GLU A 286 -15.34 42.24 5.45
N GLU A 287 -16.65 42.44 5.63
CA GLU A 287 -17.24 43.76 5.92
C GLU A 287 -17.74 43.99 7.36
N ASP A 288 -17.91 42.97 8.22
CA ASP A 288 -18.38 43.17 9.61
C ASP A 288 -17.50 42.45 10.64
N GLU A 289 -16.78 43.24 11.46
CA GLU A 289 -16.07 42.78 12.66
C GLU A 289 -17.05 42.43 13.80
N ASP A 290 -16.62 41.46 14.62
CA ASP A 290 -17.13 41.13 15.97
C ASP A 290 -18.34 40.18 16.04
N ASP A 291 -18.15 38.91 15.68
CA ASP A 291 -18.80 37.79 16.40
C ASP A 291 -18.07 36.45 16.18
N LEU A 292 -17.50 35.91 17.26
CA LEU A 292 -16.82 34.62 17.35
C LEU A 292 -17.82 33.45 17.25
N LEU A 293 -18.31 33.15 16.05
CA LEU A 293 -18.98 31.88 15.73
C LEU A 293 -18.04 30.97 14.93
N PRO A 294 -17.88 29.69 15.31
CA PRO A 294 -16.87 28.83 14.73
C PRO A 294 -17.19 28.61 13.25
N GLN A 295 -16.21 28.94 12.40
CA GLN A 295 -16.10 28.48 11.02
C GLN A 295 -16.53 27.01 10.97
N THR A 296 -17.30 26.60 9.96
CA THR A 296 -17.72 25.22 9.77
C THR A 296 -16.48 24.36 9.50
N LEU A 297 -15.82 23.96 10.58
CA LEU A 297 -14.56 23.22 10.60
C LEU A 297 -14.82 21.84 10.02
N MET A 298 -14.60 21.67 8.72
CA MET A 298 -14.75 20.38 8.06
C MET A 298 -13.78 19.40 8.70
N THR A 299 -14.32 18.44 9.45
CA THR A 299 -13.55 17.48 10.22
C THR A 299 -13.36 16.23 9.38
N ALA A 300 -12.14 16.03 8.90
CA ALA A 300 -11.74 14.80 8.21
C ALA A 300 -11.22 13.75 9.21
N SER A 301 -11.32 12.48 8.85
CA SER A 301 -10.63 11.35 9.48
C SER A 301 -10.00 10.53 8.37
N VAL A 302 -8.76 10.07 8.58
CA VAL A 302 -7.96 9.45 7.52
C VAL A 302 -7.38 8.12 7.98
N GLU A 303 -7.54 7.11 7.12
CA GLU A 303 -6.94 5.78 7.26
C GLU A 303 -5.84 5.60 6.20
N GLY A 304 -4.72 4.98 6.57
CA GLY A 304 -3.55 4.80 5.71
C GLY A 304 -2.38 5.71 6.10
N PRO A 305 -1.46 6.00 5.18
CA PRO A 305 -1.44 5.64 3.76
C PRO A 305 -1.13 4.17 3.54
N TYR A 306 -1.86 3.57 2.61
CA TYR A 306 -1.71 2.21 2.13
C TYR A 306 -0.94 2.23 0.81
N GLY A 307 -0.03 1.28 0.61
CA GLY A 307 0.75 1.19 -0.62
C GLY A 307 1.82 0.11 -0.53
N HIS A 308 2.62 0.01 -1.58
CA HIS A 308 3.75 -0.91 -1.58
C HIS A 308 4.83 -0.41 -0.63
N GLU A 309 5.43 -1.31 0.16
CA GLU A 309 6.55 -0.97 1.06
C GLU A 309 7.78 -0.45 0.30
N VAL A 310 7.96 -0.89 -0.95
CA VAL A 310 9.10 -0.50 -1.79
C VAL A 310 8.59 0.32 -2.98
N PRO A 311 9.25 1.46 -3.30
CA PRO A 311 8.92 2.26 -4.48
C PRO A 311 9.34 1.52 -5.76
N TYR A 312 8.46 0.67 -6.28
CA TYR A 312 8.76 -0.16 -7.45
C TYR A 312 8.86 0.65 -8.75
N HIS A 313 8.30 1.87 -8.80
CA HIS A 313 8.47 2.81 -9.91
C HIS A 313 9.94 3.23 -10.09
N LEU A 314 10.74 3.23 -9.00
CA LEU A 314 12.17 3.54 -9.04
C LEU A 314 13.06 2.34 -9.41
N MET A 315 12.48 1.14 -9.59
CA MET A 315 13.26 -0.07 -9.94
C MET A 315 13.60 -0.17 -11.43
N TYR A 316 13.00 0.67 -12.28
CA TYR A 316 13.17 0.64 -13.73
C TYR A 316 14.00 1.83 -14.19
N GLU A 317 14.82 1.63 -15.23
CA GLU A 317 15.53 2.72 -15.90
C GLU A 317 14.62 3.48 -16.88
N ASN A 318 13.62 2.77 -17.42
CA ASN A 318 12.67 3.30 -18.39
C ASN A 318 11.25 2.99 -17.90
N LEU A 319 10.41 4.03 -17.84
CA LEU A 319 9.07 3.95 -17.25
C LEU A 319 8.00 4.49 -18.20
N ILE A 320 6.93 3.73 -18.36
CA ILE A 320 5.73 4.13 -19.10
C ILE A 320 4.57 4.19 -18.10
N LEU A 321 3.96 5.37 -17.97
CA LEU A 321 2.83 5.63 -17.09
C LEU A 321 1.58 5.85 -17.95
N VAL A 322 0.63 4.93 -17.91
CA VAL A 322 -0.61 5.00 -18.71
C VAL A 322 -1.79 5.34 -17.81
N ALA A 323 -2.32 6.55 -17.93
CA ALA A 323 -3.42 7.05 -17.11
C ALA A 323 -4.74 7.18 -17.89
N GLY A 324 -5.85 6.89 -17.23
CA GLY A 324 -7.19 7.19 -17.72
C GLY A 324 -7.97 8.08 -16.76
N GLY A 325 -8.38 9.28 -17.19
CA GLY A 325 -9.14 10.23 -16.37
C GLY A 325 -8.39 10.63 -15.09
N ILE A 326 -9.02 10.48 -13.92
CA ILE A 326 -8.43 10.83 -12.61
C ILE A 326 -7.28 9.88 -12.19
N GLY A 327 -7.09 8.76 -12.91
CA GLY A 327 -5.95 7.85 -12.71
C GLY A 327 -4.58 8.48 -12.93
N ILE A 328 -4.51 9.75 -13.36
CA ILE A 328 -3.28 10.55 -13.39
C ILE A 328 -2.79 10.96 -11.99
N SER A 329 -3.70 11.05 -11.00
CA SER A 329 -3.38 11.47 -9.62
C SER A 329 -2.18 10.75 -8.99
N PRO A 330 -2.12 9.40 -8.96
CA PRO A 330 -0.95 8.70 -8.43
C PRO A 330 0.33 8.93 -9.25
N PHE A 331 0.22 9.24 -10.54
CA PHE A 331 1.38 9.55 -11.39
C PHE A 331 1.91 10.97 -11.19
N LEU A 332 1.07 11.90 -10.77
CA LEU A 332 1.50 13.23 -10.30
C LEU A 332 2.40 13.08 -9.06
N ALA A 333 2.03 12.19 -8.11
CA ALA A 333 2.87 11.87 -6.96
C ALA A 333 4.21 11.24 -7.38
N VAL A 334 4.19 10.29 -8.31
CA VAL A 334 5.41 9.65 -8.85
C VAL A 334 6.32 10.67 -9.53
N LEU A 335 5.76 11.55 -10.35
CA LEU A 335 6.52 12.55 -11.07
C LEU A 335 7.16 13.55 -10.09
N SER A 336 6.40 14.06 -9.14
CA SER A 336 6.91 14.93 -8.07
C SER A 336 8.04 14.24 -7.28
N ASP A 337 7.88 12.96 -6.93
CA ASP A 337 8.87 12.17 -6.20
C ASP A 337 10.20 12.02 -6.96
N ILE A 338 10.12 11.79 -8.28
CA ILE A 338 11.28 11.70 -9.15
C ILE A 338 11.97 13.07 -9.26
N LEU A 339 11.22 14.15 -9.46
CA LEU A 339 11.77 15.51 -9.57
C LEU A 339 12.47 15.94 -8.28
N HIS A 340 11.86 15.69 -7.11
CA HIS A 340 12.49 15.95 -5.81
C HIS A 340 13.75 15.11 -5.60
N SER A 341 13.73 13.82 -5.99
CA SER A 341 14.89 12.95 -5.89
C SER A 341 16.07 13.42 -6.76
N LEU A 342 15.77 13.92 -7.97
CA LEU A 342 16.77 14.51 -8.87
C LEU A 342 17.37 15.79 -8.28
N ARG A 343 16.53 16.65 -7.69
CA ARG A 343 16.98 17.89 -7.01
C ARG A 343 17.92 17.61 -5.84
N GLU A 344 17.61 16.58 -5.04
CA GLU A 344 18.43 16.17 -3.90
C GLU A 344 19.71 15.43 -4.29
N GLY A 345 19.90 15.13 -5.59
CA GLY A 345 21.07 14.40 -6.08
C GLY A 345 21.08 12.92 -5.69
N LYS A 346 19.92 12.36 -5.30
CA LYS A 346 19.77 10.91 -5.09
C LYS A 346 19.96 10.20 -6.43
N ARG A 347 20.67 9.07 -6.42
CA ARG A 347 20.92 8.28 -7.64
C ARG A 347 19.65 7.56 -8.06
N CYS A 348 18.84 8.20 -8.90
CA CYS A 348 17.76 7.54 -9.63
C CYS A 348 18.35 6.83 -10.86
N LEU A 349 17.92 5.59 -11.10
CA LEU A 349 18.27 4.84 -12.32
C LEU A 349 17.46 5.29 -13.54
N LEU A 350 16.38 6.05 -13.30
CA LEU A 350 15.44 6.52 -14.32
C LEU A 350 16.10 7.48 -15.30
N GLN A 351 16.00 7.16 -16.59
CA GLN A 351 16.52 7.97 -17.70
C GLN A 351 15.39 8.47 -18.60
N ASN A 352 14.39 7.62 -18.89
CA ASN A 352 13.28 7.95 -19.78
C ASN A 352 11.92 7.69 -19.11
N ILE A 353 11.02 8.66 -19.20
CA ILE A 353 9.64 8.57 -18.73
C ILE A 353 8.71 8.98 -19.85
N LEU A 354 7.77 8.11 -20.18
CA LEU A 354 6.65 8.41 -21.08
C LEU A 354 5.34 8.37 -20.28
N ILE A 355 4.61 9.48 -20.28
CA ILE A 355 3.26 9.55 -19.69
C ILE A 355 2.25 9.55 -20.83
N VAL A 356 1.44 8.51 -20.94
CA VAL A 356 0.31 8.42 -21.87
C VAL A 356 -0.97 8.66 -21.07
N TRP A 357 -1.63 9.79 -21.28
CA TRP A 357 -2.81 10.15 -20.51
C TRP A 357 -4.04 10.33 -21.40
N ALA A 358 -5.07 9.51 -21.18
CA ALA A 358 -6.33 9.59 -21.90
C ALA A 358 -7.40 10.29 -21.03
N VAL A 359 -7.94 11.40 -21.54
CA VAL A 359 -9.02 12.17 -20.90
C VAL A 359 -10.24 12.28 -21.81
N LYS A 360 -11.39 12.58 -21.20
CA LYS A 360 -12.63 12.79 -21.97
C LYS A 360 -12.67 14.17 -22.60
N ARG A 361 -12.29 15.20 -21.84
CA ARG A 361 -12.43 16.62 -22.21
C ARG A 361 -11.13 17.37 -21.95
N SER A 362 -10.91 18.48 -22.66
CA SER A 362 -9.70 19.28 -22.53
C SER A 362 -9.61 20.04 -21.19
N ASN A 363 -10.74 20.34 -20.56
CA ASN A 363 -10.76 21.00 -19.25
C ASN A 363 -9.96 20.25 -18.17
N GLU A 364 -9.89 18.92 -18.26
CA GLU A 364 -9.17 18.06 -17.34
C GLU A 364 -7.64 18.29 -17.37
N LEU A 365 -7.09 18.88 -18.44
CA LEU A 365 -5.64 19.13 -18.57
C LEU A 365 -5.07 20.02 -17.46
N SER A 366 -5.92 20.82 -16.80
CA SER A 366 -5.57 21.60 -15.60
C SER A 366 -5.02 20.76 -14.43
N LEU A 367 -5.23 19.45 -14.43
CA LEU A 367 -4.64 18.55 -13.42
C LEU A 367 -3.12 18.43 -13.57
N VAL A 368 -2.59 18.45 -14.80
CA VAL A 368 -1.14 18.36 -15.02
C VAL A 368 -0.48 19.69 -14.66
N SER A 369 -1.14 20.82 -14.89
CA SER A 369 -0.63 22.14 -14.48
C SER A 369 -0.65 22.38 -12.97
N THR A 370 -1.24 21.47 -12.18
CA THR A 370 -1.16 21.53 -10.70
C THR A 370 0.28 21.32 -10.20
N ILE A 371 1.07 20.55 -10.96
CA ILE A 371 2.51 20.38 -10.72
C ILE A 371 3.28 21.32 -11.65
N ASP A 372 3.93 22.30 -11.05
CA ASP A 372 4.94 23.09 -11.74
C ASP A 372 6.29 22.37 -11.66
N MET A 373 6.63 21.68 -12.74
CA MET A 373 7.84 20.86 -12.82
C MET A 373 9.11 21.70 -12.78
N GLU A 374 9.06 22.92 -13.31
CA GLU A 374 10.21 23.82 -13.41
C GLU A 374 10.56 24.44 -12.07
N SER A 375 9.57 24.75 -11.22
CA SER A 375 9.84 25.19 -9.84
C SER A 375 10.37 24.08 -8.94
N ILE A 376 9.96 22.83 -9.15
CA ILE A 376 10.42 21.70 -8.32
C ILE A 376 11.87 21.34 -8.64
N CYS A 377 12.22 21.16 -9.91
CA CYS A 377 13.59 20.85 -10.32
C CYS A 377 13.99 21.66 -11.57
N PRO A 378 14.69 22.78 -11.41
CA PRO A 378 15.18 23.53 -12.56
C PRO A 378 16.15 22.64 -13.38
N MET A 379 16.04 22.67 -14.70
CA MET A 379 16.89 21.91 -15.63
C MET A 379 16.80 20.37 -15.50
N PHE A 380 15.64 19.82 -15.12
CA PHE A 380 15.44 18.36 -15.08
C PHE A 380 15.70 17.68 -16.44
N SER A 381 15.45 18.38 -17.56
CA SER A 381 15.63 17.89 -18.93
C SER A 381 17.06 17.43 -19.26
N ASN A 382 18.06 17.90 -18.50
CA ASN A 382 19.45 17.48 -18.67
C ASN A 382 19.73 16.07 -18.13
N ARG A 383 18.90 15.58 -17.21
CA ARG A 383 19.07 14.28 -16.54
C ARG A 383 17.97 13.29 -16.85
N LEU A 384 16.79 13.78 -17.22
CA LEU A 384 15.60 12.98 -17.42
C LEU A 384 14.92 13.39 -18.73
N ASN A 385 14.65 12.41 -19.57
CA ASN A 385 13.83 12.59 -20.76
C ASN A 385 12.36 12.32 -20.40
N LEU A 386 11.55 13.38 -20.31
CA LEU A 386 10.13 13.32 -19.97
C LEU A 386 9.28 13.67 -21.18
N GLU A 387 8.51 12.70 -21.66
CA GLU A 387 7.58 12.83 -22.77
C GLU A 387 6.15 12.65 -22.25
N ILE A 388 5.26 13.61 -22.54
CA ILE A 388 3.85 13.56 -22.08
C ILE A 388 2.95 13.56 -23.32
N SER A 389 2.23 12.48 -23.55
CA SER A 389 1.28 12.32 -24.64
C SER A 389 -0.15 12.31 -24.09
N ILE A 390 -0.89 13.39 -24.35
CA ILE A 390 -2.26 13.58 -23.86
C ILE A 390 -3.24 13.29 -24.99
N TYR A 391 -4.23 12.44 -24.74
CA TYR A 391 -5.26 12.04 -25.71
C TYR A 391 -6.63 12.50 -25.21
N VAL A 392 -7.23 13.47 -25.90
CA VAL A 392 -8.58 13.96 -25.63
C VAL A 392 -9.58 13.21 -26.51
N THR A 393 -10.42 12.41 -25.88
CA THR A 393 -11.21 11.38 -26.59
C THR A 393 -12.62 11.81 -27.03
N ARG A 394 -13.16 12.93 -26.53
CA ARG A 394 -14.51 13.42 -26.92
C ARG A 394 -14.53 14.77 -27.62
N GLU A 395 -13.37 15.40 -27.81
CA GLU A 395 -13.24 16.69 -28.49
C GLU A 395 -12.32 16.49 -29.70
N SER A 396 -12.71 17.00 -30.85
CA SER A 396 -11.96 16.89 -32.11
C SER A 396 -10.96 18.03 -32.32
N GLU A 397 -11.19 19.18 -31.68
CA GLU A 397 -10.39 20.40 -31.81
C GLU A 397 -10.14 20.99 -30.43
N PRO A 398 -9.05 21.78 -30.25
CA PRO A 398 -8.84 22.52 -29.02
C PRO A 398 -10.01 23.47 -28.75
N PRO A 399 -10.39 23.70 -27.49
CA PRO A 399 -11.41 24.69 -27.18
C PRO A 399 -10.95 26.05 -27.72
N LEU A 400 -11.83 26.74 -28.46
CA LEU A 400 -11.65 28.14 -28.78
C LEU A 400 -11.54 28.90 -27.46
N GLU A 401 -10.60 29.84 -27.35
CA GLU A 401 -10.42 30.68 -26.16
C GLU A 401 -11.66 31.55 -25.92
N GLU A 402 -12.75 30.96 -25.41
CA GLU A 402 -13.76 31.71 -24.69
C GLU A 402 -13.13 32.09 -23.37
N GLY A 403 -12.86 33.39 -23.20
CA GLY A 403 -12.33 34.01 -21.98
C GLY A 403 -13.28 33.88 -20.80
N ASN A 404 -13.55 32.66 -20.36
CA ASN A 404 -14.18 32.37 -19.10
C ASN A 404 -13.08 31.91 -18.15
N ASP A 405 -12.44 32.91 -17.53
CA ASP A 405 -11.51 32.75 -16.42
C ASP A 405 -12.27 32.14 -15.22
N ASN A 406 -12.54 30.83 -15.26
CA ASN A 406 -12.88 30.06 -14.08
C ASN A 406 -11.61 29.93 -13.24
N LYS A 407 -11.20 31.05 -12.63
CA LYS A 407 -10.08 31.12 -11.70
C LYS A 407 -10.31 30.07 -10.62
N ALA A 408 -9.28 29.30 -10.30
CA ALA A 408 -9.40 28.31 -9.25
C ALA A 408 -9.79 29.04 -7.95
N MET A 409 -10.96 28.69 -7.42
CA MET A 409 -11.50 29.30 -6.20
C MET A 409 -10.79 28.63 -5.02
N ASN A 410 -10.02 29.42 -4.28
CA ASN A 410 -9.33 28.97 -3.07
C ASN A 410 -10.25 29.25 -1.87
N ALA A 411 -10.57 28.23 -1.07
CA ALA A 411 -11.08 28.44 0.28
C ALA A 411 -9.90 28.34 1.26
N PRO A 412 -9.38 29.45 1.80
CA PRO A 412 -8.34 29.40 2.81
C PRO A 412 -8.92 28.92 4.15
N PHE A 413 -9.00 27.59 4.33
CA PHE A 413 -9.28 27.01 5.65
C PHE A 413 -8.08 27.21 6.58
N CYS A 414 -8.09 28.27 7.37
CA CYS A 414 -7.11 28.47 8.44
C CYS A 414 -7.64 27.88 9.76
N SER A 415 -7.38 26.60 10.03
CA SER A 415 -7.61 26.02 11.36
C SER A 415 -6.36 26.15 12.23
N ALA A 416 -6.20 27.32 12.86
CA ALA A 416 -5.33 27.46 14.03
C ALA A 416 -6.07 26.96 15.28
N SER A 417 -6.06 25.64 15.53
CA SER A 417 -6.30 25.08 16.87
C SER A 417 -5.79 23.64 16.98
N ASP A 418 -4.74 23.44 17.78
CA ASP A 418 -4.23 22.15 18.27
C ASP A 418 -4.06 21.03 17.21
N ARG A 419 -2.95 21.11 16.45
CA ARG A 419 -2.45 20.17 15.42
C ARG A 419 -2.91 18.72 15.63
N CYS A 420 -4.05 18.33 15.08
CA CYS A 420 -4.50 16.95 15.10
C CYS A 420 -4.08 16.29 13.79
N SER A 421 -3.05 15.48 13.88
CA SER A 421 -2.37 14.90 12.72
C SER A 421 -2.79 13.44 12.49
N MET A 422 -2.70 12.99 11.23
CA MET A 422 -3.00 11.61 10.80
C MET A 422 -2.46 10.55 11.76
N SER A 423 -3.22 9.46 11.91
CA SER A 423 -2.77 8.31 12.68
C SER A 423 -1.72 7.51 11.91
N VAL A 424 -0.58 7.30 12.54
CA VAL A 424 0.58 6.63 11.94
C VAL A 424 0.61 5.13 12.30
N LEU A 425 -0.40 4.65 13.03
CA LEU A 425 -0.46 3.29 13.58
C LEU A 425 -0.39 2.20 12.49
N VAL A 426 -0.84 2.45 11.27
CA VAL A 426 -0.69 1.49 10.16
C VAL A 426 0.25 2.04 9.08
N GLY A 427 0.41 3.36 9.00
CA GLY A 427 1.27 4.04 8.03
C GLY A 427 2.76 4.11 8.38
N THR A 428 3.17 3.85 9.62
CA THR A 428 4.58 3.95 10.05
C THR A 428 5.51 2.93 9.39
N GLY A 429 4.97 1.84 8.82
CA GLY A 429 5.78 0.70 8.36
C GLY A 429 6.54 0.00 9.50
N ASN A 430 6.21 0.26 10.76
CA ASN A 430 6.89 -0.35 11.91
C ASN A 430 6.35 -1.76 12.18
N SER A 431 6.83 -2.72 11.37
CA SER A 431 6.47 -4.14 11.42
C SER A 431 6.67 -4.79 12.81
N ILE A 432 7.45 -4.16 13.68
CA ILE A 432 7.73 -4.62 15.04
C ILE A 432 6.49 -4.50 15.93
N TRP A 433 5.85 -3.33 15.95
CA TRP A 433 4.69 -3.08 16.81
C TRP A 433 3.44 -3.81 16.33
N SER A 434 3.23 -3.88 15.00
CA SER A 434 2.16 -4.69 14.43
C SER A 434 2.37 -6.18 14.73
N GLY A 435 3.61 -6.67 14.64
CA GLY A 435 3.96 -8.02 15.04
C GLY A 435 3.74 -8.29 16.52
N LEU A 436 4.18 -7.38 17.40
CA LEU A 436 3.99 -7.48 18.84
C LEU A 436 2.50 -7.51 19.22
N TYR A 437 1.67 -6.72 18.54
CA TYR A 437 0.22 -6.69 18.73
C TYR A 437 -0.43 -8.05 18.39
N VAL A 438 -0.05 -8.67 17.27
CA VAL A 438 -0.58 -10.00 16.88
C VAL A 438 -0.10 -11.07 17.86
N ILE A 439 1.18 -11.06 18.22
CA ILE A 439 1.76 -12.03 19.16
C ILE A 439 1.15 -11.89 20.55
N SER A 440 1.02 -10.66 21.08
CA SER A 440 0.45 -10.43 22.40
C SER A 440 -1.03 -10.83 22.46
N SER A 441 -1.79 -10.53 21.41
CA SER A 441 -3.22 -10.88 21.34
C SER A 441 -3.43 -12.39 21.22
N THR A 442 -2.58 -13.09 20.45
CA THR A 442 -2.64 -14.55 20.34
C THR A 442 -2.25 -15.25 21.64
N ILE A 443 -1.18 -14.82 22.31
CA ILE A 443 -0.80 -15.31 23.64
C ILE A 443 -1.90 -15.00 24.66
N GLY A 444 -2.46 -13.79 24.61
CA GLY A 444 -3.57 -13.37 25.45
C GLY A 444 -4.80 -14.25 25.29
N LEU A 445 -5.15 -14.63 24.06
CA LEU A 445 -6.24 -15.56 23.78
C LEU A 445 -6.00 -16.94 24.39
N VAL A 446 -4.79 -17.49 24.21
CA VAL A 446 -4.40 -18.80 24.73
C VAL A 446 -4.47 -18.82 26.26
N ILE A 447 -3.93 -17.79 26.92
CA ILE A 447 -3.96 -17.66 28.38
C ILE A 447 -5.39 -17.50 28.88
N LEU A 448 -6.16 -16.58 28.29
CA LEU A 448 -7.53 -16.30 28.73
C LEU A 448 -8.44 -17.52 28.55
N MET A 449 -8.29 -18.24 27.44
CA MET A 449 -9.02 -19.48 27.21
C MET A 449 -8.63 -20.56 28.24
N GLY A 450 -7.34 -20.70 28.54
CA GLY A 450 -6.86 -21.62 29.58
C GLY A 450 -7.40 -21.28 30.98
N LEU A 451 -7.44 -19.99 31.34
CA LEU A 451 -8.02 -19.53 32.61
C LEU A 451 -9.52 -19.83 32.68
N VAL A 452 -10.26 -19.55 31.61
CA VAL A 452 -11.69 -19.82 31.54
C VAL A 452 -11.97 -21.32 31.61
N ASP A 453 -11.16 -22.15 30.98
CA ASP A 453 -11.32 -23.60 31.05
C ASP A 453 -11.09 -24.13 32.48
N ILE A 454 -9.99 -23.70 33.13
CA ILE A 454 -9.61 -24.13 34.47
C ILE A 454 -10.56 -23.63 35.55
N PHE A 455 -10.96 -22.35 35.51
CA PHE A 455 -11.71 -21.71 36.59
C PHE A 455 -13.23 -21.70 36.38
N TYR A 456 -13.70 -21.89 35.15
CA TYR A 456 -15.12 -21.77 34.83
C TYR A 456 -15.71 -23.01 34.13
N ILE A 457 -15.11 -23.51 33.06
CA ILE A 457 -15.70 -24.63 32.31
C ILE A 457 -15.59 -25.94 33.10
N ASN A 458 -14.40 -26.27 33.62
CA ASN A 458 -14.16 -27.52 34.35
C ASN A 458 -14.86 -27.56 35.72
N PRO A 459 -14.82 -26.51 36.56
CA PRO A 459 -15.44 -26.55 37.89
C PRO A 459 -16.97 -26.58 37.82
N PHE A 460 -17.59 -25.91 36.84
CA PHE A 460 -19.04 -25.87 36.67
C PHE A 460 -19.56 -26.95 35.71
N SER A 461 -18.67 -27.81 35.17
CA SER A 461 -19.01 -28.92 34.28
C SER A 461 -19.92 -28.53 33.10
N ILE A 462 -19.72 -27.33 32.56
CA ILE A 462 -20.61 -26.78 31.53
C ILE A 462 -20.47 -27.62 30.27
N SER A 463 -21.55 -28.30 29.85
CA SER A 463 -21.56 -29.18 28.69
C SER A 463 -22.15 -28.52 27.44
N SER A 464 -22.94 -27.47 27.60
CA SER A 464 -23.63 -26.76 26.51
C SER A 464 -22.65 -26.17 25.49
N TRP A 465 -22.68 -26.70 24.27
CA TRP A 465 -21.71 -26.33 23.25
C TRP A 465 -21.82 -24.86 22.78
N TRP A 466 -23.02 -24.38 22.46
CA TRP A 466 -23.25 -23.00 22.02
C TRP A 466 -22.70 -21.98 23.03
N TYR A 467 -22.80 -22.31 24.31
CA TYR A 467 -22.30 -21.50 25.41
C TYR A 467 -20.76 -21.49 25.47
N LYS A 468 -20.10 -22.64 25.26
CA LYS A 468 -18.63 -22.69 25.10
C LYS A 468 -18.14 -21.87 23.89
N GLY A 469 -18.89 -21.92 22.78
CA GLY A 469 -18.59 -21.11 21.59
C GLY A 469 -18.72 -19.61 21.84
N LEU A 470 -19.78 -19.18 22.54
CA LEU A 470 -19.96 -17.79 22.96
C LEU A 470 -18.81 -17.31 23.84
N LEU A 471 -18.45 -18.12 24.84
CA LEU A 471 -17.35 -17.85 25.76
C LEU A 471 -16.01 -17.74 25.05
N PHE A 472 -15.78 -18.57 24.03
CA PHE A 472 -14.61 -18.50 23.17
C PHE A 472 -14.56 -17.20 22.34
N ILE A 473 -15.69 -16.75 21.79
CA ILE A 473 -15.79 -15.44 21.08
C ILE A 473 -15.53 -14.28 22.04
N ILE A 474 -16.06 -14.34 23.27
CA ILE A 474 -15.80 -13.33 24.30
C ILE A 474 -14.30 -13.30 24.64
N CYS A 475 -13.64 -14.46 24.75
CA CYS A 475 -12.20 -14.53 24.96
C CYS A 475 -11.40 -13.92 23.80
N MET A 476 -11.83 -14.18 22.56
CA MET A 476 -11.24 -13.55 21.36
C MET A 476 -11.33 -12.03 21.44
N LEU A 477 -12.52 -11.48 21.67
CA LEU A 477 -12.71 -10.03 21.81
C LEU A 477 -11.87 -9.47 22.97
N ALA A 478 -11.96 -10.07 24.16
CA ALA A 478 -11.25 -9.61 25.35
C ALA A 478 -9.73 -9.63 25.18
N SER A 479 -9.17 -10.67 24.56
CA SER A 479 -7.73 -10.75 24.29
C SER A 479 -7.26 -9.60 23.39
N VAL A 480 -8.04 -9.26 22.35
CA VAL A 480 -7.71 -8.18 21.41
C VAL A 480 -7.87 -6.81 22.07
N PHE A 481 -8.98 -6.55 22.76
CA PHE A 481 -9.25 -5.25 23.37
C PHE A 481 -8.33 -4.95 24.57
N VAL A 482 -8.04 -5.95 25.41
CA VAL A 482 -7.25 -5.75 26.63
C VAL A 482 -5.77 -5.88 26.34
N VAL A 483 -5.32 -7.05 25.87
CA VAL A 483 -3.89 -7.32 25.66
C VAL A 483 -3.38 -6.65 24.39
N GLY A 484 -4.13 -6.78 23.29
CA GLY A 484 -3.83 -6.08 22.05
C GLY A 484 -3.95 -4.56 22.21
N GLY A 485 -5.01 -4.08 22.85
CA GLY A 485 -5.22 -2.65 23.14
C GLY A 485 -4.12 -2.02 23.99
N LEU A 486 -3.56 -2.74 24.96
CA LEU A 486 -2.40 -2.28 25.73
C LEU A 486 -1.17 -2.08 24.85
N VAL A 487 -0.90 -3.01 23.92
CA VAL A 487 0.21 -2.86 22.96
C VAL A 487 -0.03 -1.68 22.02
N VAL A 488 -1.25 -1.49 21.51
CA VAL A 488 -1.61 -0.33 20.69
C VAL A 488 -1.46 0.99 21.45
N GLY A 489 -1.84 1.02 22.73
CA GLY A 489 -1.64 2.18 23.60
C GLY A 489 -0.16 2.50 23.80
N LEU A 490 0.67 1.50 24.07
CA LEU A 490 2.12 1.66 24.19
C LEU A 490 2.76 2.13 22.88
N TRP A 491 2.30 1.60 21.75
CA TRP A 491 2.73 2.04 20.43
C TRP A 491 2.43 3.53 20.22
N HIS A 492 1.20 3.97 20.51
CA HIS A 492 0.81 5.37 20.38
C HIS A 492 1.64 6.29 21.28
N LEU A 493 1.90 5.89 22.54
CA LEU A 493 2.75 6.65 23.46
C LEU A 493 4.21 6.74 22.99
N TRP A 494 4.76 5.64 22.48
CA TRP A 494 6.11 5.59 21.95
C TRP A 494 6.27 6.53 20.75
N GLU A 495 5.27 6.53 19.87
CA GLU A 495 5.26 7.42 18.71
C GLU A 495 5.14 8.89 19.11
N ARG A 496 4.22 9.23 20.02
CA ARG A 496 4.07 10.61 20.52
C ARG A 496 5.37 11.14 21.13
N LYS A 497 6.14 10.26 21.80
CA LYS A 497 7.45 10.60 22.36
C LYS A 497 8.51 10.78 21.28
N ASN A 498 8.46 10.03 20.18
CA ASN A 498 9.42 10.19 19.09
C ASN A 498 9.12 11.45 18.27
N ALA A 499 7.85 11.72 17.98
CA ALA A 499 7.44 12.92 17.25
C ALA A 499 7.87 14.20 17.97
N SER A 500 7.71 14.27 19.30
CA SER A 500 8.16 15.44 20.09
C SER A 500 9.68 15.60 20.16
N ARG A 501 10.44 14.49 20.03
CA ARG A 501 11.91 14.55 19.93
C ARG A 501 12.35 15.08 18.57
N GLU A 502 11.70 14.64 17.48
CA GLU A 502 11.97 15.11 16.12
C GLU A 502 11.63 16.59 15.95
N GLU A 503 10.49 17.06 16.49
CA GLU A 503 10.14 18.50 16.50
C GLU A 503 11.18 19.34 17.26
N GLY A 504 11.62 18.87 18.43
CA GLY A 504 12.65 19.56 19.22
C GLY A 504 14.05 19.57 18.59
N GLU A 505 14.34 18.64 17.68
CA GLU A 505 15.60 18.58 16.93
C GLU A 505 15.55 19.48 15.69
N ASP A 506 14.43 19.49 14.96
CA ASP A 506 14.22 20.40 13.82
C ASP A 506 14.19 21.88 14.27
N ASP A 507 13.61 22.19 15.43
CA ASP A 507 13.65 23.56 15.98
C ASP A 507 15.07 24.00 16.35
N ARG A 508 15.92 23.09 16.88
CA ARG A 508 17.34 23.37 17.14
C ARG A 508 18.15 23.55 15.85
N VAL A 509 17.83 22.81 14.80
CA VAL A 509 18.46 22.94 13.48
C VAL A 509 18.02 24.23 12.77
N LYS A 510 16.76 24.66 12.96
CA LYS A 510 16.26 25.95 12.46
C LYS A 510 16.94 27.15 13.12
N VAL A 511 17.27 27.09 14.42
CA VAL A 511 18.04 28.18 15.08
C VAL A 511 19.46 28.33 14.50
N GLY A 512 20.06 27.29 13.92
CA GLY A 512 21.35 27.36 13.22
C GLY A 512 21.30 27.79 11.75
N LYS A 513 20.11 27.91 11.16
CA LYS A 513 19.87 28.25 9.73
C LYS A 513 18.90 29.42 9.55
N MET A 514 18.68 30.23 10.58
CA MET A 514 17.78 31.39 10.53
C MET A 514 18.43 32.59 9.82
N GLN A 515 18.69 32.40 8.53
CA GLN A 515 18.75 33.44 7.50
C GLN A 515 18.54 32.68 6.19
N HIS A 516 17.36 32.87 5.60
CA HIS A 516 16.87 32.36 4.31
C HIS A 516 15.85 31.20 4.38
N ASN A 517 14.65 31.52 3.89
CA ASN A 517 13.47 30.69 3.59
C ASN A 517 12.45 30.43 4.70
N SER A 518 11.69 31.49 5.01
CA SER A 518 10.26 31.39 5.26
C SER A 518 9.51 32.10 4.14
N ASN A 519 9.12 31.36 3.11
CA ASN A 519 8.03 31.70 2.20
C ASN A 519 7.41 30.35 1.81
N VAL A 520 6.38 29.93 2.55
CA VAL A 520 5.35 29.07 1.95
C VAL A 520 4.70 29.99 0.93
N ALA A 521 5.18 29.90 -0.32
CA ALA A 521 4.62 30.68 -1.40
C ALA A 521 3.14 30.33 -1.48
N HIS A 522 2.30 31.34 -1.25
CA HIS A 522 0.95 31.35 -1.80
C HIS A 522 1.08 30.95 -3.27
N LYS A 523 0.60 29.75 -3.62
CA LYS A 523 0.46 29.30 -5.02
C LYS A 523 -0.70 30.07 -5.66
N ASP A 524 -0.52 31.38 -5.82
CA ASP A 524 -1.36 32.19 -6.68
C ASP A 524 -0.67 32.39 -8.02
N SER A 525 -1.48 32.23 -9.08
CA SER A 525 -1.16 32.58 -10.47
C SER A 525 -0.06 31.74 -11.16
N GLY A 526 -0.36 30.47 -11.44
CA GLY A 526 0.26 29.76 -12.57
C GLY A 526 -0.63 29.95 -13.80
N GLN A 527 -0.17 30.72 -14.80
CA GLN A 527 -0.75 30.67 -16.15
C GLN A 527 -0.83 29.20 -16.59
N ASN A 528 -1.96 28.78 -17.18
CA ASN A 528 -2.23 27.42 -17.67
C ASN A 528 -1.30 27.03 -18.84
N THR A 529 0.00 27.01 -18.61
CA THR A 529 0.99 26.60 -19.60
C THR A 529 1.29 25.13 -19.38
N LEU A 530 0.79 24.31 -20.29
CA LEU A 530 1.15 22.90 -20.38
C LEU A 530 2.69 22.81 -20.53
N PRO A 531 3.37 21.86 -19.88
CA PRO A 531 4.81 21.71 -20.04
C PRO A 531 5.18 21.62 -21.52
N SER A 532 6.26 22.29 -21.91
CA SER A 532 6.74 22.38 -23.30
C SER A 532 7.00 21.02 -23.97
N SER A 533 7.13 19.95 -23.17
CA SER A 533 7.30 18.57 -23.64
C SER A 533 6.00 17.78 -23.84
N ALA A 534 4.83 18.39 -23.62
CA ALA A 534 3.55 17.72 -23.75
C ALA A 534 2.95 17.87 -25.17
N GLN A 535 2.60 16.75 -25.78
CA GLN A 535 1.89 16.68 -27.05
C GLN A 535 0.44 16.27 -26.80
N THR A 536 -0.51 17.08 -27.29
CA THR A 536 -1.95 16.82 -27.13
C THR A 536 -2.56 16.40 -28.46
N TYR A 537 -3.22 15.25 -28.46
CA TYR A 537 -3.95 14.67 -29.59
C TYR A 537 -5.45 14.75 -29.31
N TYR A 538 -6.21 15.27 -30.26
CA TYR A 538 -7.67 15.39 -30.17
C TYR A 538 -8.36 14.32 -31.03
N GLY A 539 -9.57 13.93 -30.64
CA GLY A 539 -10.45 13.01 -31.38
C GLY A 539 -9.98 11.56 -31.48
N SER A 540 -8.84 11.21 -30.90
CA SER A 540 -8.21 9.90 -31.03
C SER A 540 -7.99 9.23 -29.66
N ARG A 541 -8.01 7.90 -29.67
CA ARG A 541 -7.60 7.09 -28.51
C ARG A 541 -6.13 6.71 -28.68
N PRO A 542 -5.38 6.49 -27.59
CA PRO A 542 -4.00 6.03 -27.68
C PRO A 542 -3.93 4.69 -28.44
N ASP A 543 -3.17 4.65 -29.53
CA ASP A 543 -2.84 3.39 -30.20
C ASP A 543 -1.60 2.78 -29.53
N PHE A 544 -1.84 1.87 -28.59
CA PHE A 544 -0.76 1.20 -27.87
C PHE A 544 0.15 0.37 -28.76
N LYS A 545 -0.33 -0.10 -29.92
CA LYS A 545 0.49 -0.88 -30.84
C LYS A 545 1.57 -0.01 -31.47
N GLU A 546 1.20 1.19 -31.90
CA GLU A 546 2.15 2.18 -32.42
C GLU A 546 3.07 2.69 -31.32
N ILE A 547 2.53 3.05 -30.15
CA ILE A 547 3.30 3.57 -29.03
C ILE A 547 4.36 2.56 -28.58
N PHE A 548 3.98 1.30 -28.32
CA PHE A 548 4.94 0.28 -27.89
C PHE A 548 5.89 -0.14 -29.03
N GLY A 549 5.45 -0.10 -30.28
CA GLY A 549 6.31 -0.29 -31.45
C GLY A 549 7.42 0.75 -31.53
N ASN A 550 7.07 2.03 -31.48
CA ASN A 550 8.03 3.15 -31.51
C ASN A 550 9.00 3.08 -30.33
N ILE A 551 8.53 2.69 -29.14
CA ILE A 551 9.38 2.53 -27.95
C ILE A 551 10.34 1.35 -28.11
N SER A 552 9.88 0.24 -28.69
CA SER A 552 10.71 -0.93 -28.95
C SER A 552 11.91 -0.57 -29.84
N GLU A 553 11.67 0.27 -30.86
CA GLU A 553 12.72 0.79 -31.75
C GLU A 553 13.64 1.80 -31.04
N LYS A 554 13.07 2.70 -30.21
CA LYS A 554 13.81 3.80 -29.56
C LYS A 554 14.70 3.35 -28.39
N TRP A 555 14.22 2.46 -27.53
CA TRP A 555 14.90 2.10 -26.28
C TRP A 555 15.72 0.80 -26.35
N GLY A 556 15.46 -0.05 -27.34
CA GLY A 556 16.22 -1.29 -27.57
C GLY A 556 16.16 -2.25 -26.37
N ARG A 557 17.29 -2.92 -26.08
CA ARG A 557 17.33 -4.06 -25.15
C ARG A 557 17.38 -3.63 -23.67
N VAL A 558 16.25 -3.17 -23.14
CA VAL A 558 16.11 -2.71 -21.75
C VAL A 558 14.88 -3.30 -21.05
N ASP A 559 14.89 -3.31 -19.71
CA ASP A 559 13.69 -3.58 -18.91
C ASP A 559 12.87 -2.29 -18.79
N VAL A 560 11.59 -2.36 -19.20
CA VAL A 560 10.66 -1.22 -19.18
C VAL A 560 9.53 -1.50 -18.20
N GLY A 561 9.37 -0.65 -17.21
CA GLY A 561 8.22 -0.69 -16.31
C GLY A 561 7.01 -0.04 -16.98
N VAL A 562 5.89 -0.75 -17.08
CA VAL A 562 4.61 -0.17 -17.52
C VAL A 562 3.65 -0.18 -16.34
N ILE A 563 3.24 1.00 -15.89
CA ILE A 563 2.28 1.16 -14.80
C ILE A 563 1.00 1.76 -15.38
N VAL A 564 -0.13 1.09 -15.19
CA VAL A 564 -1.43 1.51 -15.74
C VAL A 564 -2.39 1.83 -14.62
N CYS A 565 -3.01 3.02 -14.66
CA CYS A 565 -4.04 3.43 -13.73
C CYS A 565 -5.24 4.02 -14.48
N GLY A 566 -6.39 3.35 -14.43
CA GLY A 566 -7.56 3.80 -15.19
C GLY A 566 -8.63 2.71 -15.32
N PRO A 567 -9.62 2.89 -16.22
CA PRO A 567 -10.73 1.95 -16.36
C PRO A 567 -10.25 0.55 -16.79
N PRO A 568 -11.00 -0.52 -16.45
CA PRO A 568 -10.60 -1.90 -16.77
C PRO A 568 -10.33 -2.13 -18.26
N THR A 569 -11.11 -1.47 -19.13
CA THR A 569 -10.94 -1.54 -20.59
C THR A 569 -9.60 -0.98 -21.06
N LEU A 570 -9.08 0.07 -20.40
CA LEU A 570 -7.76 0.63 -20.69
C LEU A 570 -6.66 -0.35 -20.23
N GLN A 571 -6.81 -0.89 -19.02
CA GLN A 571 -5.86 -1.86 -18.47
C GLN A 571 -5.76 -3.11 -19.33
N SER A 572 -6.90 -3.68 -19.74
CA SER A 572 -6.96 -4.81 -20.66
C SER A 572 -6.31 -4.50 -22.00
N SER A 573 -6.57 -3.34 -22.59
CA SER A 573 -5.99 -2.95 -23.89
C SER A 573 -4.47 -2.90 -23.83
N VAL A 574 -3.91 -2.27 -22.79
CA VAL A 574 -2.46 -2.19 -22.57
C VAL A 574 -1.87 -3.58 -22.30
N ALA A 575 -2.51 -4.38 -21.45
CA ALA A 575 -2.05 -5.73 -21.14
C ALA A 575 -2.05 -6.65 -22.37
N LYS A 576 -3.08 -6.54 -23.22
CA LYS A 576 -3.19 -7.29 -24.48
C LYS A 576 -2.03 -6.97 -25.42
N GLU A 577 -1.68 -5.69 -25.53
CA GLU A 577 -0.60 -5.27 -26.42
C GLU A 577 0.78 -5.61 -25.85
N ILE A 578 1.00 -5.46 -24.54
CA ILE A 578 2.24 -5.95 -23.90
C ILE A 578 2.42 -7.46 -24.13
N ARG A 579 1.33 -8.23 -24.02
CA ARG A 579 1.36 -9.66 -24.31
C ARG A 579 1.69 -9.93 -25.78
N SER A 580 1.08 -9.19 -26.72
CA SER A 580 1.30 -9.37 -28.15
C SER A 580 2.76 -9.07 -28.53
N GLN A 581 3.32 -7.99 -27.99
CA GLN A 581 4.72 -7.58 -28.17
C GLN A 581 5.69 -8.59 -27.57
N SER A 582 5.41 -9.06 -26.35
CA SER A 582 6.24 -10.08 -25.69
C SER A 582 6.29 -11.40 -26.46
N LEU A 583 5.18 -11.81 -27.11
CA LEU A 583 5.12 -12.99 -27.97
C LEU A 583 5.85 -12.82 -29.31
N ARG A 584 5.88 -11.59 -29.84
CA ARG A 584 6.55 -11.25 -31.11
C ARG A 584 8.01 -10.80 -30.93
N ARG A 585 8.48 -10.78 -29.69
CA ARG A 585 9.74 -10.17 -29.27
C ARG A 585 10.95 -10.83 -29.91
N GLN A 586 11.81 -10.00 -30.51
CA GLN A 586 13.16 -10.37 -30.93
C GLN A 586 14.16 -10.22 -29.78
N ARG A 587 15.38 -10.76 -29.94
CA ARG A 587 16.39 -10.77 -28.87
C ARG A 587 16.87 -9.37 -28.44
N HIS A 588 16.67 -8.37 -29.30
CA HIS A 588 17.10 -6.98 -29.11
C HIS A 588 15.99 -6.06 -28.60
N ASP A 589 14.76 -6.53 -28.53
CA ASP A 589 13.61 -5.74 -28.09
C ASP A 589 13.56 -5.64 -26.56
N PRO A 590 12.91 -4.58 -26.02
CA PRO A 590 12.73 -4.41 -24.59
C PRO A 590 11.82 -5.48 -23.98
N ILE A 591 11.92 -5.66 -22.66
CA ILE A 591 10.94 -6.42 -21.87
C ILE A 591 10.01 -5.44 -21.18
N PHE A 592 8.73 -5.50 -21.53
CA PHE A 592 7.69 -4.73 -20.86
C PHE A 592 7.17 -5.49 -19.63
N HIS A 593 7.24 -4.84 -18.48
CA HIS A 593 6.70 -5.33 -17.21
C HIS A 593 5.38 -4.63 -16.90
N PHE A 594 4.26 -5.34 -17.06
CA PHE A 594 2.94 -4.79 -16.77
C PHE A 594 2.67 -4.77 -15.26
N ASN A 595 2.23 -3.62 -14.76
CA ASN A 595 1.76 -3.42 -13.39
C ASN A 595 0.45 -2.63 -13.46
N SER A 596 -0.64 -3.20 -12.94
CA SER A 596 -1.89 -2.47 -12.79
C SER A 596 -1.96 -1.81 -11.42
N HIS A 597 -2.41 -0.57 -11.39
CA HIS A 597 -2.70 0.17 -10.17
C HIS A 597 -4.19 0.56 -10.19
N SER A 598 -5.04 -0.22 -9.53
CA SER A 598 -6.46 0.06 -9.34
C SER A 598 -6.87 -0.08 -7.87
N PHE A 599 -7.91 0.66 -7.50
CA PHE A 599 -8.55 0.63 -6.19
C PHE A 599 -9.81 -0.25 -6.23
N ASP A 600 -9.70 -1.42 -6.84
CA ASP A 600 -10.81 -2.39 -6.83
C ASP A 600 -10.62 -3.25 -5.58
N LEU A 601 -11.31 -2.89 -4.50
CA LEU A 601 -11.44 -3.67 -3.27
C LEU A 601 -12.51 -4.75 -3.42
#